data_AF-A0A7V2W3P5-F1
#
_entry.id   AF-A0A7V2W3P5-F1
#
_cell.length_a   1.000
_cell.length_b   1.000
_cell.length_c   1.000
_cell.angle_alpha   90.00
_cell.angle_beta   90.00
_cell.angle_gamma   90.00
#
_symmetry.space_group_name_H-M   'P 1'
#
loop_
_entity.id
_entity.type
_entity.pdbx_description
1 polymer ?
#
loop_
_entity_poly.entity_id
_entity_poly.type
_entity_poly.pdbx_seq_one_letter_code
_entity_poly.pdbx_strand_id
1 'polypeptide(L)'
;MRSILTLLICLTILTLQAQTFREFIQKGDELYREGKFPESAKEYDNAFKLEEGNASQYYNAACSWALSGDTIQAIKYLNLSVDKRWKNLKHIKRDKDLTSLHSINEWTEILKKVQANLDEYEKDFDKPLKRKLEQIYIRDQTLRQLYKTAEEKFGRDSDEMMYFWHLVSEQDSINEREVKKIIDEHGWVGKSLVGGQANMTLWLVIQHAPLETQEKYLPLLKKSVLEGESSGRHLALLEDRILMRNGKPQIYGSQITRDEKTGKQIVYEIVQPEYVNQRRKEIGLGPIEDYLKRWGIEWTIEQKEK
;
A
#
# COMPACT_ATOMS: atom_id res chain seq x y z
N MET A 1 47.75 -51.53 30.32
CA MET A 1 47.31 -50.55 29.31
C MET A 1 45.95 -51.00 28.75
N ARG A 2 44.85 -50.42 29.23
CA ARG A 2 43.52 -50.59 28.62
C ARG A 2 42.98 -49.19 28.36
N SER A 3 42.93 -48.82 27.08
CA SER A 3 42.44 -47.54 26.60
C SER A 3 40.91 -47.53 26.72
N ILE A 4 40.36 -46.58 27.48
CA ILE A 4 38.92 -46.33 27.55
C ILE A 4 38.60 -45.38 26.39
N LEU A 5 37.91 -45.91 25.38
CA LEU A 5 37.40 -45.14 24.26
C LEU A 5 36.06 -44.51 24.69
N THR A 6 36.07 -43.23 25.02
CA THR A 6 34.86 -42.47 25.34
C THR A 6 34.19 -42.04 24.04
N LEU A 7 33.07 -42.67 23.69
CA LEU A 7 32.25 -42.32 22.53
C LEU A 7 31.39 -41.08 22.88
N LEU A 8 31.74 -39.93 22.30
CA LEU A 8 30.95 -38.70 22.42
C LEU A 8 29.81 -38.73 21.38
N ILE A 9 28.58 -38.93 21.85
CA ILE A 9 27.38 -38.83 21.01
C ILE A 9 26.98 -37.35 20.97
N CYS A 10 27.23 -36.70 19.84
CA CYS A 10 26.71 -35.36 19.54
C CYS A 10 25.22 -35.49 19.19
N LEU A 11 24.34 -35.09 20.10
CA LEU A 11 22.90 -34.99 19.87
C LEU A 11 22.62 -33.67 19.13
N THR A 12 22.47 -33.72 17.81
CA THR A 12 21.96 -32.60 17.03
C THR A 12 20.45 -32.49 17.25
N ILE A 13 20.02 -31.56 18.10
CA ILE A 13 18.61 -31.21 18.23
C ILE A 13 18.24 -30.40 16.98
N LEU A 14 17.65 -31.07 15.98
CA LEU A 14 16.94 -30.39 14.90
C LEU A 14 15.66 -29.82 15.49
N THR A 15 15.66 -28.52 15.80
CA THR A 15 14.41 -27.81 16.09
C THR A 15 13.65 -27.63 14.78
N LEU A 16 12.63 -28.46 14.54
CA LEU A 16 11.60 -28.14 13.56
C LEU A 16 10.87 -26.90 14.07
N GLN A 17 11.15 -25.72 13.52
CA GLN A 17 10.28 -24.57 13.75
C GLN A 17 9.01 -24.78 12.93
N ALA A 18 7.87 -24.89 13.62
CA ALA A 18 6.58 -24.88 12.96
C ALA A 18 6.39 -23.51 12.29
N GLN A 19 6.01 -23.51 11.02
CA GLN A 19 5.79 -22.29 10.27
C GLN A 19 4.61 -21.51 10.86
N THR A 20 4.78 -20.20 10.95
CA THR A 20 3.80 -19.27 11.53
C THR A 20 2.72 -18.89 10.52
N PHE A 21 1.58 -18.39 11.00
CA PHE A 21 0.52 -17.83 10.16
C PHE A 21 1.08 -16.84 9.12
N ARG A 22 1.93 -15.90 9.57
CA ARG A 22 2.53 -14.87 8.71
C ARG A 22 3.41 -15.47 7.62
N GLU A 23 4.21 -16.48 7.95
CA GLU A 23 5.08 -17.15 6.97
C GLU A 23 4.27 -17.93 5.95
N PHE A 24 3.15 -18.56 6.35
CA PHE A 24 2.25 -19.22 5.40
C PHE A 24 1.58 -18.22 4.45
N ILE A 25 1.08 -17.10 4.96
CA ILE A 25 0.51 -16.03 4.13
C ILE A 25 1.56 -15.50 3.14
N GLN A 26 2.76 -15.18 3.62
CA GLN A 26 3.84 -14.70 2.76
C GLN A 26 4.19 -15.72 1.67
N LYS A 27 4.25 -17.01 2.04
CA LYS A 27 4.56 -18.06 1.07
C LYS A 27 3.45 -18.24 0.03
N GLY A 28 2.19 -18.18 0.45
CA GLY A 28 1.03 -18.19 -0.44
C GLY A 28 1.05 -17.03 -1.44
N ASP A 29 1.37 -15.82 -0.97
CA ASP A 29 1.55 -14.61 -1.80
C ASP A 29 2.70 -14.77 -2.82
N GLU A 30 3.82 -15.36 -2.41
CA GLU A 30 4.96 -15.64 -3.30
C GLU A 30 4.59 -16.64 -4.40
N LEU A 31 4.00 -17.78 -4.02
CA LEU A 31 3.57 -18.82 -4.96
C LEU A 31 2.52 -18.31 -5.95
N TYR A 32 1.60 -17.45 -5.49
CA TYR A 32 0.63 -16.79 -6.35
C TYR A 32 1.33 -15.95 -7.43
N ARG A 33 2.34 -15.14 -7.07
CA ARG A 33 3.11 -14.34 -8.03
C ARG A 33 3.91 -15.19 -9.02
N GLU A 34 4.30 -16.40 -8.63
CA GLU A 34 4.96 -17.38 -9.49
C GLU A 34 3.98 -18.15 -10.41
N GLY A 35 2.66 -17.92 -10.29
CA GLY A 35 1.63 -18.63 -11.06
C GLY A 35 1.33 -20.04 -10.54
N LYS A 36 1.84 -20.41 -9.35
CA LYS A 36 1.63 -21.71 -8.71
C LYS A 36 0.36 -21.68 -7.85
N PHE A 37 -0.78 -21.53 -8.51
CA PHE A 37 -2.06 -21.27 -7.84
C PHE A 37 -2.52 -22.42 -6.92
N PRO A 38 -2.42 -23.72 -7.28
CA PRO A 38 -2.78 -24.81 -6.38
C PRO A 38 -1.95 -24.84 -5.10
N GLU A 39 -0.64 -24.59 -5.19
CA GLU A 39 0.27 -24.54 -4.05
C GLU A 39 0.01 -23.30 -3.20
N SER A 40 -0.18 -22.14 -3.83
CA SER A 40 -0.58 -20.90 -3.16
C SER A 40 -1.84 -21.11 -2.32
N ALA A 41 -2.87 -21.71 -2.91
CA ALA A 41 -4.14 -21.97 -2.24
C ALA A 41 -3.97 -22.87 -1.00
N LYS A 42 -3.11 -23.89 -1.08
CA LYS A 42 -2.78 -24.76 0.06
C LYS A 42 -2.05 -24.02 1.18
N GLU A 43 -1.17 -23.08 0.87
CA GLU A 43 -0.52 -22.29 1.92
C GLU A 43 -1.50 -21.36 2.64
N TYR A 44 -2.46 -20.78 1.92
CA TYR A 44 -3.57 -20.05 2.56
C TYR A 44 -4.40 -20.96 3.46
N ASP A 45 -4.77 -22.16 3.02
CA ASP A 45 -5.45 -23.15 3.85
C ASP A 45 -4.65 -23.49 5.12
N ASN A 46 -3.32 -23.64 5.00
CA ASN A 46 -2.46 -23.90 6.14
C ASN A 46 -2.42 -22.71 7.11
N ALA A 47 -2.36 -21.48 6.59
CA ALA A 47 -2.45 -20.27 7.41
C ALA A 47 -3.77 -20.26 8.20
N PHE A 48 -4.91 -20.50 7.53
CA PHE A 48 -6.23 -20.40 8.17
C PHE A 48 -6.58 -21.55 9.12
N LYS A 49 -5.74 -22.60 9.20
CA LYS A 49 -5.79 -23.60 10.29
C LYS A 49 -5.19 -23.07 11.59
N LEU A 50 -4.30 -22.08 11.51
CA LEU A 50 -3.62 -21.51 12.67
C LEU A 50 -4.41 -20.33 13.24
N GLU A 51 -4.82 -19.40 12.38
CA GLU A 51 -5.48 -18.14 12.78
C GLU A 51 -6.51 -17.70 11.73
N GLU A 52 -7.50 -16.92 12.14
CA GLU A 52 -8.45 -16.33 11.19
C GLU A 52 -7.79 -15.27 10.30
N GLY A 53 -8.16 -15.28 9.01
CA GLY A 53 -7.75 -14.26 8.06
C GLY A 53 -8.58 -12.98 8.14
N ASN A 54 -8.05 -11.91 7.57
CA ASN A 54 -8.81 -10.71 7.26
C ASN A 54 -9.48 -10.79 5.88
N ALA A 55 -10.32 -9.81 5.55
CA ALA A 55 -11.05 -9.77 4.27
C ALA A 55 -10.13 -9.93 3.05
N SER A 56 -8.98 -9.24 3.02
CA SER A 56 -8.05 -9.29 1.89
C SER A 56 -7.34 -10.64 1.79
N GLN A 57 -6.95 -11.24 2.91
CA GLN A 57 -6.31 -12.56 2.92
C GLN A 57 -7.27 -13.65 2.42
N TYR A 58 -8.53 -13.63 2.87
CA TYR A 58 -9.55 -14.54 2.34
C TYR A 58 -9.86 -14.26 0.86
N TYR A 59 -9.85 -12.99 0.43
CA TYR A 59 -10.02 -12.64 -0.97
C TYR A 59 -8.90 -13.24 -1.84
N ASN A 60 -7.65 -13.06 -1.44
CA ASN A 60 -6.49 -13.61 -2.16
C ASN A 60 -6.55 -15.16 -2.22
N ALA A 61 -6.93 -15.81 -1.13
CA ALA A 61 -7.13 -17.26 -1.11
C ALA A 61 -8.24 -17.69 -2.09
N ALA A 62 -9.33 -16.94 -2.18
CA ALA A 62 -10.40 -17.19 -3.15
C ALA A 62 -9.89 -17.09 -4.59
N CYS A 63 -9.04 -16.09 -4.89
CA CYS A 63 -8.41 -15.96 -6.20
C CYS A 63 -7.48 -17.15 -6.51
N SER A 64 -6.63 -17.58 -5.57
CA SER A 64 -5.77 -18.76 -5.76
C SER A 64 -6.59 -20.03 -6.06
N TRP A 65 -7.69 -20.25 -5.33
CA TRP A 65 -8.58 -21.39 -5.58
C TRP A 65 -9.36 -21.28 -6.90
N ALA A 66 -9.80 -20.09 -7.28
CA ALA A 66 -10.49 -19.86 -8.54
C ALA A 66 -9.58 -20.15 -9.74
N LEU A 67 -8.32 -19.69 -9.67
CA LEU A 67 -7.29 -19.94 -10.68
C LEU A 67 -6.79 -21.38 -10.70
N SER A 68 -6.86 -22.11 -9.57
CA SER A 68 -6.58 -23.55 -9.54
C SER A 68 -7.74 -24.41 -10.07
N GLY A 69 -8.90 -23.80 -10.35
CA GLY A 69 -10.09 -24.47 -10.87
C GLY A 69 -11.04 -25.05 -9.81
N ASP A 70 -10.77 -24.85 -8.52
CA ASP A 70 -11.67 -25.28 -7.43
C ASP A 70 -12.64 -24.15 -7.08
N THR A 71 -13.75 -24.11 -7.81
CA THR A 71 -14.77 -23.07 -7.63
C THR A 71 -15.49 -23.19 -6.29
N ILE A 72 -15.52 -24.37 -5.67
CA ILE A 72 -16.17 -24.60 -4.37
C ILE A 72 -15.36 -23.93 -3.25
N GLN A 73 -14.05 -24.18 -3.19
CA GLN A 73 -13.17 -23.50 -2.23
C GLN A 73 -13.09 -22.00 -2.50
N ALA A 74 -13.06 -21.59 -3.77
CA ALA A 74 -13.06 -20.19 -4.13
C ALA A 74 -14.30 -19.45 -3.59
N ILE A 75 -15.50 -20.00 -3.80
CA ILE A 75 -16.76 -19.42 -3.29
C ILE A 75 -16.80 -19.41 -1.76
N LYS A 76 -16.29 -20.45 -1.09
CA LYS A 76 -16.17 -20.50 0.37
C LYS A 76 -15.32 -19.34 0.89
N TYR A 77 -14.10 -19.16 0.38
CA TYR A 77 -13.22 -18.09 0.83
C TYR A 77 -13.70 -16.70 0.43
N LEU A 78 -14.38 -16.58 -0.71
CA LEU A 78 -14.97 -15.32 -1.12
C LEU A 78 -16.10 -14.91 -0.16
N ASN A 79 -16.95 -15.85 0.28
CA ASN A 79 -17.93 -15.57 1.33
C ASN A 79 -17.26 -15.14 2.65
N LEU A 80 -16.20 -15.83 3.10
CA LEU A 80 -15.44 -15.43 4.30
C LEU A 80 -14.86 -14.02 4.18
N SER A 81 -14.34 -13.66 3.00
CA SER A 81 -13.87 -12.30 2.71
C SER A 81 -14.98 -11.26 2.87
N VAL A 82 -16.16 -11.56 2.31
CA VAL A 82 -17.34 -10.69 2.38
C VAL A 82 -17.88 -10.57 3.80
N ASP A 83 -17.89 -11.65 4.57
CA ASP A 83 -18.31 -11.65 5.98
C ASP A 83 -17.33 -10.83 6.84
N LYS A 84 -16.04 -10.79 6.47
CA LYS A 84 -15.02 -9.88 7.03
C LYS A 84 -15.09 -8.45 6.46
N ARG A 85 -16.23 -8.05 5.86
CA ARG A 85 -16.53 -6.70 5.35
C ARG A 85 -15.77 -6.30 4.09
N TRP A 86 -15.46 -7.25 3.20
CA TRP A 86 -15.05 -6.89 1.84
C TRP A 86 -16.12 -6.03 1.16
N LYS A 87 -15.69 -4.90 0.59
CA LYS A 87 -16.59 -3.86 0.06
C LYS A 87 -16.20 -3.34 -1.33
N ASN A 88 -15.08 -3.80 -1.90
CA ASN A 88 -14.61 -3.28 -3.18
C ASN A 88 -15.35 -3.93 -4.36
N LEU A 89 -16.58 -3.47 -4.59
CA LEU A 89 -17.47 -4.00 -5.63
C LEU A 89 -16.92 -3.81 -7.05
N LYS A 90 -16.18 -2.72 -7.30
CA LYS A 90 -15.58 -2.47 -8.61
C LYS A 90 -14.45 -3.46 -8.91
N HIS A 91 -13.65 -3.80 -7.90
CA HIS A 91 -12.54 -4.73 -8.04
C HIS A 91 -13.06 -6.16 -8.29
N ILE A 92 -13.92 -6.68 -7.42
CA ILE A 92 -14.42 -8.06 -7.52
C ILE A 92 -15.09 -8.36 -8.88
N LYS A 93 -15.74 -7.37 -9.51
CA LYS A 93 -16.37 -7.52 -10.84
C LYS A 93 -15.39 -7.53 -12.02
N ARG A 94 -14.20 -6.97 -11.83
CA ARG A 94 -13.18 -6.78 -12.88
C ARG A 94 -11.99 -7.71 -12.73
N ASP A 95 -11.86 -8.31 -11.56
CA ASP A 95 -10.79 -9.23 -11.23
C ASP A 95 -10.88 -10.45 -12.14
N LYS A 96 -9.83 -10.67 -12.93
CA LYS A 96 -9.81 -11.75 -13.93
C LYS A 96 -9.68 -13.11 -13.26
N ASP A 97 -9.14 -13.16 -12.05
CA ASP A 97 -8.95 -14.39 -11.30
C ASP A 97 -10.27 -15.07 -10.97
N LEU A 98 -11.31 -14.26 -10.78
CA LEU A 98 -12.65 -14.72 -10.41
C LEU A 98 -13.57 -14.96 -11.62
N THR A 99 -13.04 -14.88 -12.86
CA THR A 99 -13.84 -15.06 -14.09
C THR A 99 -14.58 -16.39 -14.10
N SER A 100 -13.96 -17.46 -13.57
CA SER A 100 -14.57 -18.79 -13.47
C SER A 100 -15.80 -18.83 -12.55
N LEU A 101 -15.96 -17.85 -11.67
CA LEU A 101 -17.07 -17.76 -10.72
C LEU A 101 -18.26 -16.98 -11.27
N HIS A 102 -18.10 -16.18 -12.33
CA HIS A 102 -19.13 -15.25 -12.80
C HIS A 102 -20.41 -15.94 -13.30
N SER A 103 -20.33 -17.19 -13.71
CA SER A 103 -21.46 -18.00 -14.19
C SER A 103 -22.11 -18.86 -13.10
N ILE A 104 -21.58 -18.84 -11.88
CA ILE A 104 -22.07 -19.62 -10.75
C ILE A 104 -23.23 -18.87 -10.08
N ASN A 105 -24.29 -19.57 -9.67
CA ASN A 105 -25.50 -18.95 -9.10
C ASN A 105 -25.18 -18.10 -7.86
N GLU A 106 -24.27 -18.57 -7.01
CA GLU A 106 -23.80 -17.94 -5.78
C GLU A 106 -23.13 -16.57 -6.02
N TRP A 107 -22.59 -16.33 -7.23
CA TRP A 107 -21.92 -15.08 -7.57
C TRP A 107 -22.83 -13.86 -7.38
N THR A 108 -24.09 -13.96 -7.80
CA THR A 108 -25.05 -12.86 -7.67
C THR A 108 -25.32 -12.53 -6.21
N GLU A 109 -25.40 -13.54 -5.34
CA GLU A 109 -25.61 -13.34 -3.90
C GLU A 109 -24.39 -12.75 -3.22
N ILE A 110 -23.18 -13.18 -3.61
CA ILE A 110 -21.92 -12.58 -3.15
C ILE A 110 -21.88 -11.09 -3.50
N LEU A 111 -22.20 -10.72 -4.74
CA LEU A 111 -22.21 -9.32 -5.16
C LEU A 111 -23.22 -8.47 -4.38
N LYS A 112 -24.40 -9.03 -4.04
CA LYS A 112 -25.38 -8.34 -3.17
C LYS A 112 -24.81 -8.08 -1.78
N LYS A 113 -24.14 -9.06 -1.18
CA LYS A 113 -23.49 -8.89 0.13
C LYS A 113 -22.35 -7.86 0.08
N VAL A 114 -21.53 -7.86 -0.97
CA VAL A 114 -20.48 -6.84 -1.18
C VAL A 114 -21.08 -5.45 -1.33
N GLN A 115 -22.19 -5.32 -2.09
CA GLN A 115 -22.91 -4.07 -2.22
C GLN A 115 -23.46 -3.59 -0.87
N ALA A 116 -24.04 -4.47 -0.06
CA ALA A 116 -24.51 -4.10 1.29
C ALA A 116 -23.37 -3.64 2.21
N ASN A 117 -22.21 -4.30 2.18
CA ASN A 117 -21.02 -3.85 2.91
C ASN A 117 -20.52 -2.47 2.44
N LEU A 118 -20.61 -2.20 1.13
CA LEU A 118 -20.25 -0.90 0.56
C LEU A 118 -21.25 0.18 1.00
N ASP A 119 -22.55 -0.11 0.93
CA ASP A 119 -23.60 0.83 1.32
C ASP A 119 -23.52 1.20 2.80
N GLU A 120 -23.26 0.22 3.67
CA GLU A 120 -23.02 0.46 5.10
C GLU A 120 -21.77 1.30 5.34
N TYR A 121 -20.67 1.01 4.60
CA TYR A 121 -19.43 1.79 4.72
C TYR A 121 -19.60 3.24 4.24
N GLU A 122 -20.44 3.49 3.24
CA GLU A 122 -20.66 4.82 2.65
C GLU A 122 -21.93 5.52 3.14
N LYS A 123 -22.58 5.01 4.21
CA LYS A 123 -23.91 5.48 4.63
C LYS A 123 -23.94 6.97 5.00
N ASP A 124 -22.88 7.44 5.64
CA ASP A 124 -22.76 8.82 6.16
C ASP A 124 -21.86 9.71 5.28
N PHE A 125 -21.44 9.22 4.10
CA PHE A 125 -20.51 9.96 3.26
C PHE A 125 -21.19 11.11 2.50
N ASP A 126 -20.41 12.17 2.27
CA ASP A 126 -20.72 13.13 1.20
C ASP A 126 -20.44 12.46 -0.16
N LYS A 127 -21.44 11.73 -0.66
CA LYS A 127 -21.34 10.96 -1.91
C LYS A 127 -21.01 11.85 -3.12
N PRO A 128 -21.61 13.04 -3.30
CA PRO A 128 -21.19 13.96 -4.36
C PRO A 128 -19.70 14.34 -4.29
N LEU A 129 -19.20 14.79 -3.13
CA LEU A 129 -17.81 15.19 -2.98
C LEU A 129 -16.85 14.01 -3.16
N LYS A 130 -17.19 12.86 -2.59
CA LYS A 130 -16.47 11.60 -2.80
C LYS A 130 -16.34 11.29 -4.29
N ARG A 131 -17.45 11.29 -5.05
CA ARG A 131 -17.42 10.99 -6.49
C ARG A 131 -16.54 11.96 -7.25
N LYS A 132 -16.58 13.25 -6.92
CA LYS A 132 -15.72 14.27 -7.53
C LYS A 132 -14.25 13.99 -7.29
N LEU A 133 -13.87 13.70 -6.03
CA LEU A 133 -12.49 13.33 -5.69
C LEU A 133 -12.07 12.01 -6.35
N GLU A 134 -12.93 10.99 -6.40
CA GLU A 134 -12.61 9.74 -7.10
C GLU A 134 -12.45 9.92 -8.62
N GLN A 135 -13.11 10.92 -9.23
CA GLN A 135 -12.85 11.28 -10.64
C GLN A 135 -11.50 12.00 -10.81
N ILE A 136 -11.14 12.90 -9.88
CA ILE A 136 -9.79 13.50 -9.84
C ILE A 136 -8.73 12.40 -9.71
N TYR A 137 -8.93 11.40 -8.84
CA TYR A 137 -8.03 10.26 -8.69
C TYR A 137 -7.77 9.53 -10.00
N ILE A 138 -8.85 9.23 -10.75
CA ILE A 138 -8.73 8.55 -12.04
C ILE A 138 -7.86 9.39 -12.98
N ARG A 139 -8.17 10.69 -13.12
CA ARG A 139 -7.39 11.61 -13.97
C ARG A 139 -5.92 11.68 -13.56
N ASP A 140 -5.63 11.80 -12.27
CA ASP A 140 -4.27 11.87 -11.72
C ASP A 140 -3.47 10.58 -11.97
N GLN A 141 -4.11 9.42 -11.82
CA GLN A 141 -3.41 8.13 -11.86
C GLN A 141 -3.35 7.46 -13.23
N THR A 142 -4.28 7.75 -14.16
CA THR A 142 -4.35 7.02 -15.45
C THR A 142 -3.05 7.11 -16.24
N LEU A 143 -2.49 8.31 -16.45
CA LEU A 143 -1.22 8.44 -17.16
C LEU A 143 -0.08 7.80 -16.36
N ARG A 144 -0.02 8.05 -15.04
CA ARG A 144 1.03 7.50 -14.17
C ARG A 144 1.07 5.97 -14.16
N GLN A 145 -0.07 5.30 -14.32
CA GLN A 145 -0.15 3.84 -14.45
C GLN A 145 0.43 3.32 -15.77
N LEU A 146 0.43 4.15 -16.81
CA LEU A 146 0.99 3.82 -18.14
C LEU A 146 2.48 4.18 -18.26
N TYR A 147 3.06 4.90 -17.30
CA TYR A 147 4.44 5.39 -17.35
C TYR A 147 5.45 4.30 -17.69
N LYS A 148 5.43 3.16 -16.98
CA LYS A 148 6.39 2.08 -17.21
C LYS A 148 6.30 1.54 -18.63
N THR A 149 5.08 1.29 -19.12
CA THR A 149 4.84 0.81 -20.47
C THR A 149 5.26 1.83 -21.54
N ALA A 150 5.02 3.12 -21.30
CA ALA A 150 5.47 4.19 -22.19
C ALA A 150 7.01 4.27 -22.22
N GLU A 151 7.66 4.25 -21.06
CA GLU A 151 9.13 4.31 -20.95
C GLU A 151 9.80 3.10 -21.61
N GLU A 152 9.29 1.89 -21.39
CA GLU A 152 9.78 0.66 -22.03
C GLU A 152 9.65 0.71 -23.55
N LYS A 153 8.58 1.34 -24.06
CA LYS A 153 8.31 1.41 -25.50
C LYS A 153 9.13 2.48 -26.22
N PHE A 154 9.24 3.67 -25.64
CA PHE A 154 9.81 4.84 -26.31
C PHE A 154 11.24 5.15 -25.85
N GLY A 155 11.66 4.65 -24.69
CA GLY A 155 12.93 5.00 -24.07
C GLY A 155 12.85 6.30 -23.28
N ARG A 156 13.55 6.35 -22.15
CA ARG A 156 13.44 7.40 -21.12
C ARG A 156 13.68 8.83 -21.65
N ASP A 157 14.66 8.98 -22.53
CA ASP A 157 15.13 10.30 -23.01
C ASP A 157 14.56 10.67 -24.40
N SER A 158 13.46 10.02 -24.82
CA SER A 158 12.79 10.26 -26.11
C SER A 158 11.88 11.48 -26.11
N ASP A 159 11.61 12.04 -27.29
CA ASP A 159 10.64 13.12 -27.48
C ASP A 159 9.23 12.69 -27.06
N GLU A 160 8.86 11.43 -27.28
CA GLU A 160 7.58 10.86 -26.85
C GLU A 160 7.45 10.83 -25.33
N MET A 161 8.53 10.47 -24.61
CA MET A 161 8.53 10.51 -23.14
C MET A 161 8.51 11.93 -22.61
N MET A 162 9.18 12.87 -23.26
CA MET A 162 9.07 14.29 -22.93
C MET A 162 7.62 14.79 -23.09
N TYR A 163 6.97 14.45 -24.20
CA TYR A 163 5.57 14.81 -24.43
C TYR A 163 4.62 14.09 -23.45
N PHE A 164 4.88 12.83 -23.09
CA PHE A 164 4.13 12.13 -22.05
C PHE A 164 4.16 12.88 -20.72
N TRP A 165 5.33 13.39 -20.30
CA TRP A 165 5.44 14.20 -19.09
C TRP A 165 4.76 15.56 -19.20
N HIS A 166 4.71 16.15 -20.40
CA HIS A 166 3.89 17.34 -20.65
C HIS A 166 2.40 17.05 -20.37
N LEU A 167 1.86 15.95 -20.89
CA LEU A 167 0.48 15.54 -20.65
C LEU A 167 0.20 15.30 -19.16
N VAL A 168 1.14 14.67 -18.43
CA VAL A 168 1.03 14.50 -16.98
C VAL A 168 0.98 15.86 -16.28
N SER A 169 1.87 16.78 -16.64
CA SER A 169 1.94 18.13 -16.05
C SER A 169 0.67 18.96 -16.30
N GLU A 170 0.12 18.90 -17.52
CA GLU A 170 -1.14 19.55 -17.85
C GLU A 170 -2.30 19.01 -16.99
N GLN A 171 -2.37 17.68 -16.85
CA GLN A 171 -3.38 17.03 -16.04
C GLN A 171 -3.22 17.35 -14.54
N ASP A 172 -1.98 17.38 -14.04
CA ASP A 172 -1.66 17.80 -12.67
C ASP A 172 -2.15 19.23 -12.41
N SER A 173 -1.91 20.17 -13.34
CA SER A 173 -2.35 21.56 -13.21
C SER A 173 -3.88 21.71 -13.13
N ILE A 174 -4.62 20.93 -13.93
CA ILE A 174 -6.09 20.91 -13.88
C ILE A 174 -6.57 20.37 -12.53
N ASN A 175 -6.01 19.23 -12.10
CA ASN A 175 -6.36 18.60 -10.83
C ASN A 175 -6.03 19.51 -9.64
N GLU A 176 -4.88 20.19 -9.67
CA GLU A 176 -4.43 21.12 -8.64
C GLU A 176 -5.46 22.23 -8.43
N ARG A 177 -5.95 22.86 -9.51
CA ARG A 177 -6.98 23.92 -9.41
C ARG A 177 -8.27 23.43 -8.74
N GLU A 178 -8.73 22.24 -9.11
CA GLU A 178 -9.96 21.67 -8.54
C GLU A 178 -9.79 21.27 -7.07
N VAL A 179 -8.68 20.63 -6.71
CA VAL A 179 -8.39 20.24 -5.33
C VAL A 179 -8.17 21.45 -4.44
N LYS A 180 -7.47 22.48 -4.93
CA LYS A 180 -7.30 23.75 -4.20
C LYS A 180 -8.65 24.36 -3.83
N LYS A 181 -9.57 24.44 -4.80
CA LYS A 181 -10.92 24.92 -4.54
C LYS A 181 -11.63 24.10 -3.46
N ILE A 182 -11.55 22.77 -3.52
CA ILE A 182 -12.15 21.89 -2.52
C ILE A 182 -11.55 22.15 -1.13
N ILE A 183 -10.22 22.22 -1.02
CA ILE A 183 -9.54 22.43 0.27
C ILE A 183 -9.81 23.84 0.81
N ASP A 184 -9.83 24.86 -0.04
CA ASP A 184 -10.11 26.24 0.35
C ASP A 184 -11.58 26.40 0.82
N GLU A 185 -12.54 25.65 0.26
CA GLU A 185 -13.96 25.70 0.64
C GLU A 185 -14.32 24.80 1.84
N HIS A 186 -13.72 23.61 1.94
CA HIS A 186 -14.13 22.57 2.89
C HIS A 186 -13.04 22.18 3.90
N GLY A 187 -11.83 22.71 3.77
CA GLY A 187 -10.66 22.19 4.46
C GLY A 187 -10.19 20.84 3.91
N TRP A 188 -9.29 20.18 4.63
CA TRP A 188 -8.81 18.85 4.27
C TRP A 188 -9.84 17.79 4.67
N VAL A 189 -10.74 17.43 3.74
CA VAL A 189 -11.84 16.51 4.03
C VAL A 189 -11.35 15.11 4.42
N GLY A 190 -11.82 14.65 5.58
CA GLY A 190 -11.39 13.40 6.21
C GLY A 190 -11.95 12.13 5.57
N LYS A 191 -11.28 11.00 5.82
CA LYS A 191 -11.70 9.68 5.32
C LYS A 191 -13.06 9.23 5.89
N SER A 192 -13.51 9.74 7.03
CA SER A 192 -14.85 9.46 7.56
C SER A 192 -15.96 10.12 6.75
N LEU A 193 -15.67 11.24 6.06
CA LEU A 193 -16.65 11.97 5.25
C LEU A 193 -16.65 11.50 3.78
N VAL A 194 -15.48 11.22 3.22
CA VAL A 194 -15.36 10.93 1.77
C VAL A 194 -14.76 9.55 1.46
N GLY A 195 -14.34 8.79 2.47
CA GLY A 195 -13.63 7.53 2.31
C GLY A 195 -12.13 7.70 2.00
N GLY A 196 -11.38 6.61 2.21
CA GLY A 196 -9.91 6.62 2.10
C GLY A 196 -9.37 7.02 0.72
N GLN A 197 -9.97 6.57 -0.37
CA GLN A 197 -9.49 6.89 -1.73
C GLN A 197 -9.65 8.38 -2.05
N ALA A 198 -10.80 8.96 -1.72
CA ALA A 198 -11.06 10.38 -1.94
C ALA A 198 -10.13 11.27 -1.07
N ASN A 199 -9.94 10.93 0.21
CA ASN A 199 -8.97 11.60 1.08
C ASN A 199 -7.54 11.50 0.54
N MET A 200 -7.12 10.30 0.08
CA MET A 200 -5.82 10.09 -0.56
C MET A 200 -5.65 10.92 -1.83
N THR A 201 -6.73 11.21 -2.56
CA THR A 201 -6.70 12.02 -3.77
C THR A 201 -6.25 13.45 -3.49
N LEU A 202 -6.74 14.05 -2.39
CA LEU A 202 -6.26 15.36 -1.96
C LEU A 202 -4.75 15.35 -1.79
N TRP A 203 -4.23 14.33 -1.10
CA TRP A 203 -2.79 14.18 -0.89
C TRP A 203 -2.02 13.99 -2.20
N LEU A 204 -2.44 13.09 -3.09
CA LEU A 204 -1.76 12.83 -4.36
C LEU A 204 -1.59 14.12 -5.17
N VAL A 205 -2.68 14.87 -5.35
CA VAL A 205 -2.65 16.11 -6.14
C VAL A 205 -1.75 17.16 -5.49
N ILE A 206 -1.82 17.34 -4.17
CA ILE A 206 -0.94 18.28 -3.47
C ILE A 206 0.53 17.82 -3.51
N GLN A 207 0.79 16.52 -3.39
CA GLN A 207 2.13 15.93 -3.49
C GLN A 207 2.80 16.21 -4.85
N HIS A 208 2.01 16.33 -5.92
CA HIS A 208 2.46 16.66 -7.27
C HIS A 208 2.53 18.16 -7.57
N ALA A 209 1.93 19.01 -6.73
CA ALA A 209 1.85 20.46 -6.94
C ALA A 209 3.20 21.18 -6.75
N PRO A 210 3.32 22.47 -7.18
CA PRO A 210 4.47 23.32 -6.85
C PRO A 210 4.75 23.42 -5.34
N LEU A 211 5.98 23.79 -4.96
CA LEU A 211 6.43 23.78 -3.57
C LEU A 211 5.55 24.69 -2.70
N GLU A 212 5.19 25.86 -3.22
CA GLU A 212 4.40 26.87 -2.54
C GLU A 212 2.99 26.33 -2.23
N THR A 213 2.41 25.56 -3.15
CA THR A 213 1.12 24.88 -2.94
C THR A 213 1.26 23.78 -1.89
N GLN A 214 2.35 22.99 -1.90
CA GLN A 214 2.62 21.97 -0.90
C GLN A 214 2.71 22.57 0.51
N GLU A 215 3.48 23.65 0.66
CA GLU A 215 3.67 24.37 1.92
C GLU A 215 2.37 24.98 2.43
N LYS A 216 1.56 25.59 1.55
CA LYS A 216 0.26 26.18 1.92
C LYS A 216 -0.66 25.16 2.60
N TYR A 217 -0.74 23.93 2.09
CA TYR A 217 -1.72 22.94 2.57
C TYR A 217 -1.17 21.90 3.55
N LEU A 218 0.14 21.81 3.73
CA LEU A 218 0.75 20.91 4.72
C LEU A 218 0.13 21.03 6.13
N PRO A 219 -0.14 22.24 6.68
CA PRO A 219 -0.75 22.38 8.00
C PRO A 219 -2.12 21.71 8.12
N LEU A 220 -2.93 21.72 7.05
CA LEU A 220 -4.24 21.09 7.04
C LEU A 220 -4.15 19.57 6.99
N LEU A 221 -3.23 19.00 6.18
CA LEU A 221 -2.95 17.56 6.20
C LEU A 221 -2.46 17.12 7.58
N LYS A 222 -1.55 17.89 8.20
CA LYS A 222 -1.03 17.59 9.54
C LYS A 222 -2.15 17.54 10.58
N LYS A 223 -3.05 18.53 10.57
CA LYS A 223 -4.25 18.52 11.42
C LYS A 223 -5.12 17.28 11.16
N SER A 224 -5.41 16.99 9.89
CA SER A 224 -6.22 15.82 9.51
C SER A 224 -5.61 14.48 9.97
N VAL A 225 -4.28 14.35 9.94
CA VAL A 225 -3.60 13.15 10.47
C VAL A 225 -3.72 13.05 11.99
N LEU A 226 -3.57 14.15 12.73
CA LEU A 226 -3.72 14.17 14.19
C LEU A 226 -5.15 13.83 14.63
N GLU A 227 -6.14 14.19 13.82
CA GLU A 227 -7.55 13.82 14.01
C GLU A 227 -7.87 12.38 13.57
N GLY A 228 -6.88 11.64 13.05
CA GLY A 228 -7.06 10.27 12.57
C GLY A 228 -7.79 10.19 11.23
N GLU A 229 -7.98 11.31 10.54
CA GLU A 229 -8.77 11.46 9.31
C GLU A 229 -7.94 11.30 8.03
N SER A 230 -6.62 11.35 8.13
CA SER A 230 -5.67 11.07 7.05
C SER A 230 -4.56 10.11 7.48
N SER A 231 -3.86 9.55 6.50
CA SER A 231 -2.74 8.62 6.74
C SER A 231 -1.49 9.36 7.18
N GLY A 232 -0.86 8.94 8.28
CA GLY A 232 0.43 9.48 8.71
C GLY A 232 1.53 9.29 7.66
N ARG A 233 1.45 8.24 6.84
CA ARG A 233 2.37 8.04 5.70
C ARG A 233 2.31 9.18 4.68
N HIS A 234 1.12 9.72 4.44
CA HIS A 234 0.94 10.85 3.53
C HIS A 234 1.59 12.11 4.10
N LEU A 235 1.43 12.36 5.39
CA LEU A 235 2.11 13.46 6.08
C LEU A 235 3.63 13.33 6.00
N ALA A 236 4.18 12.15 6.34
CA ALA A 236 5.62 11.93 6.31
C ALA A 236 6.22 12.17 4.91
N LEU A 237 5.58 11.64 3.86
CA LEU A 237 6.03 11.80 2.48
C LEU A 237 5.98 13.25 1.98
N LEU A 238 4.98 14.02 2.42
CA LEU A 238 4.83 15.42 2.00
C LEU A 238 5.76 16.34 2.79
N GLU A 239 5.78 16.22 4.12
CA GLU A 239 6.60 17.06 5.02
C GLU A 239 8.09 16.87 4.73
N ASP A 240 8.57 15.63 4.62
CA ASP A 240 9.97 15.35 4.29
C ASP A 240 10.34 15.83 2.87
N ARG A 241 9.41 15.76 1.91
CA ARG A 241 9.63 16.28 0.55
C ARG A 241 9.79 17.80 0.55
N ILE A 242 8.93 18.50 1.28
CA ILE A 242 9.00 19.96 1.43
C ILE A 242 10.34 20.34 2.07
N LEU A 243 10.76 19.63 3.12
CA LEU A 243 12.04 19.89 3.79
C LEU A 243 13.22 19.66 2.86
N MET A 244 13.28 18.51 2.19
CA MET A 244 14.33 18.20 1.22
C MET A 244 14.41 19.24 0.09
N ARG A 245 13.26 19.67 -0.47
CA ARG A 245 13.21 20.71 -1.52
C ARG A 245 13.66 22.08 -1.03
N ASN A 246 13.56 22.33 0.28
CA ASN A 246 14.07 23.53 0.94
C ASN A 246 15.51 23.36 1.46
N GLY A 247 16.20 22.25 1.15
CA GLY A 247 17.55 21.98 1.63
C GLY A 247 17.66 21.76 3.14
N LYS A 248 16.58 21.32 3.79
CA LYS A 248 16.50 21.10 5.24
C LYS A 248 16.43 19.60 5.55
N PRO A 249 17.03 19.13 6.66
CA PRO A 249 16.89 17.75 7.10
C PRO A 249 15.42 17.34 7.24
N GLN A 250 15.12 16.12 6.81
CA GLN A 250 13.78 15.54 6.90
C GLN A 250 13.46 15.02 8.32
N ILE A 251 12.18 14.76 8.61
CA ILE A 251 11.70 14.37 9.94
C ILE A 251 11.59 12.85 10.07
N TYR A 252 11.00 12.19 9.07
CA TYR A 252 10.58 10.78 9.16
C TYR A 252 11.41 9.81 8.31
N GLY A 253 12.34 10.32 7.49
CA GLY A 253 13.24 9.48 6.69
C GLY A 253 12.57 8.89 5.45
N SER A 254 11.55 9.55 4.89
CA SER A 254 10.80 9.04 3.74
C SER A 254 11.43 9.35 2.37
N GLN A 255 12.27 10.38 2.27
CA GLN A 255 12.95 10.77 1.03
C GLN A 255 14.32 10.10 0.89
N ILE A 256 14.54 9.54 -0.30
CA ILE A 256 15.79 8.91 -0.72
C ILE A 256 16.40 9.79 -1.81
N THR A 257 17.70 10.04 -1.70
CA THR A 257 18.50 10.75 -2.70
C THR A 257 19.57 9.83 -3.27
N ARG A 258 20.42 10.36 -4.17
CA ARG A 258 21.60 9.67 -4.66
C ARG A 258 22.84 10.33 -4.11
N ASP A 259 23.78 9.52 -3.67
CA ASP A 259 25.13 9.97 -3.35
C ASP A 259 25.82 10.47 -4.63
N GLU A 260 26.31 11.71 -4.63
CA GLU A 260 26.86 12.36 -5.82
C GLU A 260 28.12 11.67 -6.36
N LYS A 261 28.89 11.00 -5.48
CA LYS A 261 30.17 10.36 -5.85
C LYS A 261 29.98 8.95 -6.37
N THR A 262 29.08 8.19 -5.74
CA THR A 262 28.90 6.75 -5.98
C THR A 262 27.64 6.44 -6.79
N GLY A 263 26.72 7.40 -6.91
CA GLY A 263 25.41 7.23 -7.55
C GLY A 263 24.44 6.31 -6.81
N LYS A 264 24.85 5.76 -5.66
CA LYS A 264 24.04 4.86 -4.82
C LYS A 264 22.90 5.61 -4.15
N GLN A 265 21.78 4.91 -3.96
CA GLN A 265 20.66 5.44 -3.20
C GLN A 265 21.02 5.54 -1.71
N ILE A 266 20.77 6.71 -1.13
CA ILE A 266 21.00 6.99 0.30
C ILE A 266 19.79 7.71 0.88
N VAL A 267 19.59 7.60 2.19
CA VAL A 267 18.55 8.38 2.87
C VAL A 267 18.99 9.83 2.91
N TYR A 268 18.10 10.76 2.55
CA TYR A 268 18.39 12.17 2.71
C TYR A 268 18.54 12.53 4.20
N GLU A 269 19.31 13.57 4.54
CA GLU A 269 19.64 13.92 5.93
C GLU A 269 18.40 14.00 6.83
N ILE A 270 18.45 13.39 8.02
CA ILE A 270 17.34 13.36 8.99
C ILE A 270 17.72 14.15 10.23
N VAL A 271 16.81 14.99 10.75
CA VAL A 271 17.02 15.66 12.04
C VAL A 271 17.02 14.64 13.19
N GLN A 272 18.05 14.65 14.05
CA GLN A 272 18.19 13.73 15.18
C GLN A 272 17.78 12.28 14.82
N PRO A 273 18.55 11.61 13.93
CA PRO A 273 18.19 10.32 13.35
C PRO A 273 18.05 9.20 14.38
N GLU A 274 18.65 9.34 15.56
CA GLU A 274 18.51 8.42 16.69
C GLU A 274 17.09 8.41 17.28
N TYR A 275 16.24 9.41 17.02
CA TYR A 275 14.84 9.44 17.48
C TYR A 275 13.83 9.28 16.33
N VAL A 276 14.25 8.84 15.14
CA VAL A 276 13.36 8.79 13.97
C VAL A 276 12.25 7.75 14.14
N ASN A 277 12.54 6.59 14.74
CA ASN A 277 11.52 5.57 14.97
C ASN A 277 10.46 6.01 15.98
N GLN A 278 10.81 6.82 16.98
CA GLN A 278 9.84 7.44 17.87
C GLN A 278 8.85 8.32 17.08
N ARG A 279 9.36 9.24 16.26
CA ARG A 279 8.52 10.13 15.43
C ARG A 279 7.66 9.36 14.42
N ARG A 280 8.21 8.31 13.83
CA ARG A 280 7.48 7.42 12.91
C ARG A 280 6.33 6.71 13.61
N LYS A 281 6.56 6.18 14.81
CA LYS A 281 5.54 5.52 15.63
C LYS A 281 4.39 6.46 16.01
N GLU A 282 4.68 7.71 16.35
CA GLU A 282 3.68 8.73 16.71
C GLU A 282 2.63 8.97 15.60
N ILE A 283 3.01 8.80 14.34
CA ILE A 283 2.10 8.93 13.18
C ILE A 283 1.70 7.57 12.55
N GLY A 284 1.89 6.47 13.29
CA GLY A 284 1.46 5.13 12.87
C GLY A 284 2.32 4.49 11.77
N LEU A 285 3.57 4.91 11.63
CA LEU A 285 4.53 4.28 10.73
C LEU A 285 5.33 3.19 11.44
N GLY A 286 5.72 2.18 10.68
CA GLY A 286 6.70 1.18 11.11
C GLY A 286 8.13 1.74 11.16
N PRO A 287 9.08 0.95 11.65
CA PRO A 287 10.47 1.36 11.80
C PRO A 287 11.11 1.79 10.47
N ILE A 288 12.13 2.64 10.53
CA ILE A 288 12.84 3.14 9.35
C ILE A 288 13.61 2.02 8.65
N GLU A 289 14.21 1.09 9.42
CA GLU A 289 14.96 -0.04 8.90
C GLU A 289 14.12 -0.93 7.96
N ASP A 290 12.86 -1.19 8.32
CA ASP A 290 11.96 -1.98 7.48
C ASP A 290 11.54 -1.23 6.21
N TYR A 291 11.40 0.08 6.31
CA TYR A 291 11.09 0.92 5.16
C TYR A 291 12.24 0.95 4.15
N LEU A 292 13.48 1.04 4.64
CA LEU A 292 14.69 1.20 3.83
C LEU A 292 15.11 -0.07 3.08
N LYS A 293 14.68 -1.26 3.53
CA LYS A 293 14.85 -2.52 2.80
C LYS A 293 14.40 -2.47 1.34
N ARG A 294 13.41 -1.63 1.02
CA ARG A 294 12.90 -1.43 -0.36
C ARG A 294 13.95 -0.89 -1.34
N TRP A 295 14.95 -0.20 -0.82
CA TRP A 295 16.06 0.35 -1.58
C TRP A 295 17.39 -0.37 -1.29
N GLY A 296 17.36 -1.47 -0.53
CA GLY A 296 18.56 -2.18 -0.10
C GLY A 296 19.48 -1.35 0.81
N ILE A 297 18.92 -0.35 1.50
CA ILE A 297 19.68 0.51 2.40
C ILE A 297 19.63 -0.08 3.81
N GLU A 298 20.81 -0.32 4.39
CA GLU A 298 20.95 -0.73 5.78
C GLU A 298 20.94 0.49 6.70
N TRP A 299 20.13 0.44 7.76
CA TRP A 299 20.07 1.48 8.78
C TRP A 299 21.00 1.14 9.94
N THR A 300 22.02 1.97 10.18
CA THR A 300 23.10 1.67 11.14
C THR A 300 23.05 2.53 12.41
N ILE A 301 22.10 3.48 12.50
CA ILE A 301 22.00 4.41 13.64
C ILE A 301 21.12 3.80 14.72
N GLU A 302 21.71 3.56 15.90
CA GLU A 302 21.01 3.07 17.08
C GLU A 302 19.85 4.01 17.47
N GLN A 303 18.68 3.42 17.70
CA GLN A 303 17.44 4.15 17.98
C GLN A 303 17.24 4.35 19.49
N LYS A 304 16.75 5.52 19.87
CA LYS A 304 16.49 5.96 21.24
C LYS A 304 15.04 6.43 21.38
N GLU A 305 14.54 6.42 22.61
CA GLU A 305 13.27 7.03 23.00
C GLU A 305 13.54 8.14 24.03
N LYS A 306 12.72 9.20 24.01
CA LYS A 306 12.77 10.30 24.98
C LYS A 306 11.80 10.10 26.14
#